data_AF-A0A936EFT2-F1
#
_entry.id   AF-A0A936EFT2-F1
#
_cell.length_a   1.000
_cell.length_b   1.000
_cell.length_c   1.000
_cell.angle_alpha   90.00
_cell.angle_beta   90.00
_cell.angle_gamma   90.00
#
_symmetry.space_group_name_H-M   'P 1'
#
loop_
_entity.id
_entity.type
_entity.pdbx_description
1 polymer ?
#
loop_
_entity_poly.entity_id
_entity_poly.type
_entity_poly.pdbx_seq_one_letter_code
_entity_poly.pdbx_strand_id
1 'polypeptide(L)'
;MHRIVGLCSASLVFQADLALYATDAEHVWANAVATAVAMEKLTGWTGGDPALAYTAGLLRSIGKMVLARHAGAAPTAPAPYPNDGTSLPAWETGLFTANHAQVGAALCEVWRFPRSIVSALRDHLRPTANPAALALAHQLNLAGHIATTLDRGLPGEAMLWIDDSARFEKTGLREEQLEEITMATIVEVDRMKTMLEFIRGG
;
A
#
# COMPACT_ATOMS: atom_id res chain seq x y z
N MET A 1 16.33 10.78 -9.42
CA MET A 1 16.90 11.14 -8.10
C MET A 1 15.87 11.07 -6.97
N HIS A 2 14.62 11.52 -7.15
CA HIS A 2 13.57 11.47 -6.12
C HIS A 2 13.14 10.06 -5.67
N ARG A 3 13.09 9.07 -6.56
CA ARG A 3 12.70 7.68 -6.20
C ARG A 3 13.71 6.97 -5.29
N ILE A 4 15.00 7.24 -5.43
CA ILE A 4 16.05 6.60 -4.62
C ILE A 4 15.99 7.11 -3.17
N VAL A 5 15.76 8.41 -2.96
CA VAL A 5 15.55 8.98 -1.62
C VAL A 5 14.27 8.43 -0.97
N GLY A 6 13.20 8.26 -1.75
CA GLY A 6 11.98 7.59 -1.31
C GLY A 6 12.21 6.13 -0.92
N LEU A 7 12.99 5.39 -1.70
CA LEU A 7 13.35 3.99 -1.46
C LEU A 7 14.20 3.82 -0.18
N CYS A 8 15.21 4.68 0.00
CA CYS A 8 16.04 4.69 1.21
C CYS A 8 15.22 5.09 2.45
N SER A 9 14.32 6.06 2.33
CA SER A 9 13.44 6.47 3.44
C SER A 9 12.44 5.38 3.79
N ALA A 10 11.85 4.71 2.81
CA ALA A 10 11.00 3.54 3.03
C ALA A 10 11.79 2.41 3.69
N SER A 11 13.02 2.14 3.27
CA SER A 11 13.86 1.13 3.90
C SER A 11 14.20 1.43 5.37
N LEU A 12 14.17 2.70 5.80
CA LEU A 12 14.33 3.09 7.21
C LEU A 12 13.04 2.94 8.01
N VAL A 13 11.90 3.12 7.35
CA VAL A 13 10.58 2.95 7.94
C VAL A 13 10.32 1.44 8.13
N PHE A 14 10.49 0.63 7.08
CA PHE A 14 10.20 -0.81 7.03
C PHE A 14 11.35 -1.71 7.51
N GLN A 15 11.96 -1.43 8.67
CA GLN A 15 13.07 -2.24 9.22
C GLN A 15 12.65 -3.34 10.20
N ALA A 16 11.38 -3.36 10.60
CA ALA A 16 10.90 -4.29 11.60
C ALA A 16 9.89 -5.26 10.99
N ASP A 17 10.06 -6.54 11.32
CA ASP A 17 9.07 -7.55 11.04
C ASP A 17 7.74 -7.15 11.68
N LEU A 18 6.66 -7.35 10.92
CA LEU A 18 5.33 -7.08 11.39
C LEU A 18 4.76 -8.37 11.98
N ALA A 19 5.27 -8.78 13.14
CA ALA A 19 4.85 -10.00 13.84
C ALA A 19 3.33 -10.07 14.06
N LEU A 20 2.69 -8.92 14.31
CA LEU A 20 1.23 -8.79 14.41
C LEU A 20 0.49 -9.30 13.16
N TYR A 21 1.10 -9.20 11.99
CA TYR A 21 0.54 -9.59 10.70
C TYR A 21 1.20 -10.85 10.13
N ALA A 22 2.08 -11.54 10.89
CA ALA A 22 2.82 -12.72 10.44
C ALA A 22 3.58 -12.51 9.11
N THR A 23 4.25 -11.36 8.97
CA THR A 23 5.04 -11.03 7.76
C THR A 23 6.35 -10.34 8.14
N ASP A 24 7.41 -10.63 7.38
CA ASP A 24 8.73 -10.07 7.58
C ASP A 24 8.89 -8.68 6.92
N ALA A 25 9.94 -7.97 7.32
CA ALA A 25 10.26 -6.64 6.81
C ALA A 25 10.53 -6.61 5.29
N GLU A 26 11.10 -7.69 4.73
CA GLU A 26 11.41 -7.78 3.30
C GLU A 26 10.14 -7.78 2.46
N HIS A 27 9.15 -8.58 2.85
CA HIS A 27 7.88 -8.69 2.16
C HIS A 27 7.05 -7.41 2.28
N VAL A 28 7.10 -6.75 3.44
CA VAL A 28 6.48 -5.43 3.64
C VAL A 28 7.11 -4.37 2.73
N TRP A 29 8.44 -4.35 2.65
CA TRP A 29 9.15 -3.45 1.75
C TRP A 29 8.81 -3.75 0.29
N ALA A 30 8.82 -5.02 -0.11
CA ALA A 30 8.52 -5.43 -1.48
C ALA A 30 7.09 -5.05 -1.89
N ASN A 31 6.12 -5.22 -1.00
CA ASN A 31 4.75 -4.74 -1.17
C ASN A 31 4.69 -3.22 -1.34
N ALA A 32 5.35 -2.45 -0.46
CA ALA A 32 5.32 -0.99 -0.51
C ALA A 32 5.91 -0.45 -1.82
N VAL A 33 7.03 -1.03 -2.29
CA VAL A 33 7.66 -0.64 -3.56
C VAL A 33 6.81 -1.02 -4.76
N ALA A 34 6.28 -2.25 -4.81
CA ALA A 34 5.39 -2.69 -5.89
C ALA A 34 4.16 -1.77 -6.01
N THR A 35 3.58 -1.39 -4.87
CA THR A 35 2.43 -0.49 -4.80
C THR A 35 2.78 0.93 -5.25
N ALA A 36 3.92 1.46 -4.83
CA ALA A 36 4.41 2.78 -5.24
C ALA A 36 4.62 2.86 -6.76
N VAL A 37 5.26 1.84 -7.34
CA VAL A 37 5.48 1.75 -8.79
C VAL A 37 4.15 1.59 -9.52
N ALA A 38 3.26 0.71 -9.06
CA ALA A 38 1.94 0.54 -9.66
C ALA A 38 1.13 1.85 -9.66
N MET A 39 1.13 2.59 -8.56
CA MET A 39 0.49 3.91 -8.46
C MET A 39 1.02 4.90 -9.49
N GLU A 40 2.34 4.95 -9.65
CA GLU A 40 2.98 5.82 -10.63
C GLU A 40 2.56 5.47 -12.07
N LYS A 41 2.54 4.18 -12.40
CA LYS A 41 2.10 3.69 -13.72
C LYS A 41 0.63 3.98 -13.95
N LEU A 42 -0.25 3.65 -13.00
CA LEU A 42 -1.69 3.94 -13.07
C LEU A 42 -1.96 5.42 -13.32
N THR A 43 -1.25 6.30 -12.63
CA THR A 43 -1.37 7.76 -12.77
C THR A 43 -0.91 8.24 -14.14
N GLY A 44 0.09 7.57 -14.75
CA GLY A 44 0.50 7.85 -16.13
C GLY A 44 -0.61 7.65 -17.16
N TRP A 45 -1.51 6.68 -16.92
CA TRP A 45 -2.65 6.39 -17.81
C TRP A 45 -3.89 7.23 -17.51
N THR A 46 -4.14 7.53 -16.24
CA THR A 46 -5.38 8.15 -15.77
C THR A 46 -5.24 9.66 -15.49
N GLY A 47 -4.02 10.19 -15.56
CA GLY A 47 -3.70 11.58 -15.27
C GLY A 47 -3.48 11.85 -13.78
N GLY A 48 -2.75 12.93 -13.49
CA GLY A 48 -2.39 13.34 -12.12
C GLY A 48 -0.90 13.58 -11.96
N ASP A 49 -0.45 13.67 -10.71
CA ASP A 49 0.97 13.82 -10.36
C ASP A 49 1.56 12.44 -10.02
N PRO A 50 2.46 11.88 -10.87
CA PRO A 50 3.04 10.55 -10.65
C PRO A 50 3.89 10.47 -9.37
N ALA A 51 4.55 11.56 -8.95
CA ALA A 51 5.37 11.57 -7.74
C ALA A 51 4.49 11.54 -6.48
N LEU A 52 3.38 12.27 -6.51
CA LEU A 52 2.36 12.24 -5.45
C LEU A 52 1.74 10.84 -5.34
N ALA A 53 1.42 10.22 -6.48
CA ALA A 53 0.87 8.86 -6.53
C ALA A 53 1.85 7.80 -6.01
N TYR A 54 3.11 7.86 -6.46
CA TYR A 54 4.18 7.02 -5.94
C TYR A 54 4.29 7.11 -4.42
N THR A 55 4.24 8.34 -3.88
CA THR A 55 4.31 8.59 -2.44
C THR A 55 3.12 7.98 -1.70
N ALA A 56 1.89 8.11 -2.23
CA ALA A 56 0.71 7.50 -1.65
C ALA A 56 0.81 5.95 -1.64
N GLY A 57 1.30 5.35 -2.72
CA GLY A 57 1.53 3.90 -2.80
C GLY A 57 2.56 3.40 -1.79
N LEU A 58 3.66 4.14 -1.63
CA LEU A 58 4.71 3.84 -0.66
C LEU A 58 4.21 3.88 0.79
N LEU A 59 3.31 4.82 1.09
CA LEU A 59 2.77 5.05 2.42
C LEU A 59 1.54 4.21 2.75
N ARG A 60 0.97 3.44 1.80
CA ARG A 60 -0.30 2.71 1.97
C ARG A 60 -0.35 1.91 3.28
N SER A 61 0.73 1.17 3.55
CA SER A 61 0.81 0.23 4.67
C SER A 61 1.40 0.83 5.94
N ILE A 62 1.67 2.14 6.00
CA ILE A 62 2.29 2.79 7.17
C ILE A 62 1.46 2.62 8.45
N GLY A 63 0.12 2.56 8.32
CA GLY A 63 -0.77 2.34 9.45
C GLY A 63 -0.60 0.95 10.08
N LYS A 64 -0.28 -0.08 9.29
CA LYS A 64 0.00 -1.43 9.82
C LYS A 64 1.21 -1.41 10.75
N MET A 65 2.22 -0.61 10.42
CA MET A 65 3.42 -0.47 11.24
C MET A 65 3.14 0.23 12.56
N VAL A 66 2.31 1.27 12.54
CA VAL A 66 1.88 1.96 13.75
C VAL A 66 1.11 1.00 14.66
N LEU A 67 0.17 0.23 14.09
CA LEU A 67 -0.60 -0.77 14.82
C LEU A 67 0.28 -1.88 15.40
N ALA A 68 1.22 -2.42 14.61
CA ALA A 68 2.17 -3.44 15.07
C ALA A 68 3.06 -2.93 16.21
N ARG A 69 3.57 -1.69 16.10
CA ARG A 69 4.36 -1.07 17.17
C ARG A 69 3.54 -0.84 18.43
N HIS A 70 2.29 -0.40 18.28
CA HIS A 70 1.38 -0.21 19.40
C HIS A 70 1.09 -1.54 20.11
N ALA A 71 0.82 -2.60 19.35
CA ALA A 71 0.60 -3.94 19.87
C ALA A 71 1.82 -4.51 20.61
N GLY A 72 3.03 -4.29 20.08
CA GLY A 72 4.28 -4.74 20.72
C GLY A 72 4.64 -3.98 22.00
N ALA A 73 4.07 -2.80 22.23
CA ALA A 73 4.24 -2.02 23.46
C ALA A 73 3.23 -2.38 24.55
N ALA A 74 2.20 -3.19 24.25
CA ALA A 74 1.22 -3.62 25.22
C ALA A 74 1.82 -4.64 26.21
N PRO A 75 1.39 -4.67 27.49
CA PRO A 75 1.87 -5.65 28.47
C PRO A 75 1.67 -7.11 28.04
N THR A 76 0.62 -7.35 27.25
CA THR A 76 0.31 -8.63 26.62
C THR A 76 0.08 -8.38 25.14
N ALA A 77 0.98 -8.90 24.31
CA ALA A 77 0.84 -8.81 22.85
C ALA A 77 -0.40 -9.60 22.39
N PRO A 78 -1.22 -9.04 21.49
CA PRO A 78 -2.32 -9.79 20.88
C PRO A 78 -1.77 -10.94 20.02
N ALA A 79 -2.61 -11.95 19.79
CA ALA A 79 -2.29 -13.00 18.83
C ALA A 79 -2.11 -12.40 17.42
N PRO A 80 -1.18 -12.93 16.60
CA PRO A 80 -1.05 -12.53 15.21
C PRO A 80 -2.36 -12.70 14.43
N TYR A 81 -2.50 -11.92 13.36
CA TYR A 81 -3.63 -12.02 12.44
C TYR A 81 -3.76 -13.45 11.92
N PRO A 82 -4.95 -14.08 12.05
CA PRO A 82 -5.12 -15.52 11.80
C PRO A 82 -5.08 -15.92 10.33
N ASN A 83 -5.30 -14.98 9.40
CA ASN A 83 -5.31 -15.22 7.95
C ASN A 83 -6.23 -16.39 7.51
N ASP A 84 -7.36 -16.56 8.17
CA ASP A 84 -8.34 -17.64 7.99
C ASP A 84 -9.61 -17.19 7.22
N GLY A 85 -9.53 -16.05 6.53
CA GLY A 85 -10.67 -15.41 5.86
C GLY A 85 -11.36 -14.33 6.70
N THR A 86 -10.94 -14.12 7.96
CA THR A 86 -11.36 -12.96 8.76
C THR A 86 -11.07 -11.65 8.02
N SER A 87 -11.97 -10.67 8.09
CA SER A 87 -11.72 -9.36 7.48
C SER A 87 -10.62 -8.61 8.24
N LEU A 88 -9.50 -8.31 7.57
CA LEU A 88 -8.37 -7.62 8.19
C LEU A 88 -8.76 -6.27 8.82
N PRO A 89 -9.47 -5.35 8.14
CA PRO A 89 -9.92 -4.09 8.75
C PRO A 89 -10.85 -4.30 9.95
N ALA A 90 -11.71 -5.33 9.92
CA ALA A 90 -12.61 -5.62 11.02
C ALA A 90 -11.85 -6.16 12.24
N TRP A 91 -10.87 -7.04 12.01
CA TRP A 91 -9.99 -7.56 13.05
C TRP A 91 -9.16 -6.44 13.70
N GLU A 92 -8.56 -5.55 12.90
CA GLU A 92 -7.84 -4.38 13.43
C GLU A 92 -8.76 -3.46 14.24
N THR A 93 -9.95 -3.19 13.73
CA THR A 93 -10.94 -2.34 14.44
C THR A 93 -11.36 -2.97 15.76
N GLY A 94 -11.50 -4.31 15.82
CA GLY A 94 -11.80 -5.03 17.05
C GLY A 94 -10.70 -4.92 18.11
N LEU A 95 -9.43 -4.87 17.70
CA LEU A 95 -8.29 -4.75 18.60
C LEU A 95 -7.96 -3.30 19.00
N PHE A 96 -8.06 -2.37 18.05
CA PHE A 96 -7.50 -1.02 18.19
C PHE A 96 -8.52 0.10 18.02
N THR A 97 -9.82 -0.22 17.81
CA THR A 97 -10.91 0.73 17.48
C THR A 97 -10.74 1.49 16.16
N ALA A 98 -9.68 1.20 15.42
CA ALA A 98 -9.38 1.77 14.10
C ALA A 98 -8.63 0.75 13.25
N ASN A 99 -8.76 0.86 11.92
CA ASN A 99 -8.01 0.05 10.96
C ASN A 99 -6.75 0.77 10.45
N HIS A 100 -5.88 0.03 9.75
CA HIS A 100 -4.62 0.58 9.24
C HIS A 100 -4.80 1.76 8.28
N ALA A 101 -5.86 1.78 7.47
CA ALA A 101 -6.13 2.88 6.55
C ALA A 101 -6.40 4.19 7.31
N GLN A 102 -7.23 4.12 8.36
CA GLN A 102 -7.53 5.26 9.24
C GLN A 102 -6.30 5.74 10.01
N VAL A 103 -5.52 4.81 10.57
CA VAL A 103 -4.30 5.13 11.33
C VAL A 103 -3.23 5.72 10.43
N GLY A 104 -3.02 5.17 9.23
CA GLY A 104 -2.06 5.67 8.26
C GLY A 104 -2.42 7.08 7.76
N ALA A 105 -3.70 7.33 7.50
CA ALA A 105 -4.20 8.66 7.14
C ALA A 105 -3.96 9.67 8.28
N ALA A 106 -4.27 9.32 9.53
CA ALA A 106 -4.05 10.17 10.69
C ALA A 106 -2.56 10.52 10.88
N LEU A 107 -1.67 9.54 10.69
CA LEU A 107 -0.23 9.79 10.75
C LEU A 107 0.22 10.76 9.64
N CYS A 108 -0.24 10.54 8.41
CA CYS A 108 0.10 11.42 7.28
C CYS A 108 -0.43 12.85 7.47
N GLU A 109 -1.57 13.01 8.14
CA GLU A 109 -2.12 14.31 8.53
C GLU A 109 -1.22 15.02 9.56
N VAL A 110 -0.76 14.31 10.59
CA VAL A 110 0.21 14.83 11.57
C VAL A 110 1.53 15.23 10.89
N TRP A 111 2.00 14.43 9.93
CA TRP A 111 3.19 14.70 9.13
C TRP A 111 2.98 15.77 8.04
N ARG A 112 1.77 16.34 7.93
CA ARG A 112 1.43 17.40 6.98
C ARG A 112 1.59 17.01 5.51
N PHE A 113 1.35 15.74 5.17
CA PHE A 113 1.24 15.33 3.78
C PHE A 113 0.02 15.99 3.11
N PRO A 114 0.02 16.14 1.77
CA PRO A 114 -1.10 16.70 1.05
C PRO A 114 -2.43 16.02 1.37
N ARG A 115 -3.52 16.79 1.43
CA ARG A 115 -4.87 16.29 1.72
C ARG A 115 -5.30 15.16 0.78
N SER A 116 -4.82 15.17 -0.47
CA SER A 116 -5.06 14.10 -1.43
C SER A 116 -4.48 12.76 -0.98
N ILE A 117 -3.25 12.73 -0.46
CA ILE A 117 -2.62 11.52 0.10
C ILE A 117 -3.38 11.06 1.34
N VAL A 118 -3.67 11.99 2.27
CA VAL A 118 -4.40 11.66 3.51
C VAL A 118 -5.75 11.01 3.20
N SER A 119 -6.49 11.58 2.26
CA SER A 119 -7.81 11.08 1.88
C SER A 119 -7.72 9.76 1.11
N ALA A 120 -6.73 9.61 0.21
CA ALA A 120 -6.49 8.35 -0.48
C ALA A 120 -6.18 7.21 0.49
N LEU A 121 -5.29 7.45 1.47
CA LEU A 121 -5.00 6.45 2.51
C LEU A 121 -6.23 6.13 3.36
N ARG A 122 -7.09 7.11 3.67
CA ARG A 122 -8.29 6.89 4.48
C ARG A 122 -9.32 6.02 3.75
N ASP A 123 -9.50 6.25 2.45
CA ASP A 123 -10.65 5.75 1.70
C ASP A 123 -10.32 4.58 0.76
N HIS A 124 -9.04 4.20 0.57
CA HIS A 124 -8.65 3.15 -0.40
C HIS A 124 -9.23 1.76 -0.15
N LEU A 125 -9.69 1.44 1.07
CA LEU A 125 -10.35 0.16 1.33
C LEU A 125 -11.80 0.12 0.79
N ARG A 126 -12.43 1.29 0.60
CA ARG A 126 -13.80 1.45 0.08
C ARG A 126 -13.92 2.76 -0.70
N PRO A 127 -13.27 2.88 -1.86
CA PRO A 127 -13.17 4.15 -2.58
C PRO A 127 -14.53 4.66 -3.12
N THR A 128 -15.55 3.79 -3.19
CA THR A 128 -16.90 4.10 -3.67
C THR A 128 -17.79 4.87 -2.66
N ALA A 129 -17.37 5.03 -1.41
CA ALA A 129 -18.18 5.64 -0.36
C ALA A 129 -18.31 7.18 -0.47
N ASN A 130 -17.54 7.83 -1.34
CA ASN A 130 -17.55 9.28 -1.50
C ASN A 130 -17.36 9.67 -2.98
N PRO A 131 -18.35 10.30 -3.65
CA PRO A 131 -18.23 10.73 -5.05
C PRO A 131 -17.11 11.75 -5.30
N ALA A 132 -16.67 12.45 -4.24
CA ALA A 132 -15.54 13.36 -4.25
C ALA A 132 -14.22 12.70 -3.80
N ALA A 133 -14.23 11.42 -3.39
CA ALA A 133 -13.01 10.64 -3.17
C ALA A 133 -12.35 10.29 -4.51
N LEU A 134 -11.66 11.31 -5.01
CA LEU A 134 -10.26 11.33 -5.42
C LEU A 134 -9.82 10.07 -6.15
N ALA A 135 -9.69 10.15 -7.48
CA ALA A 135 -9.09 9.14 -8.35
C ALA A 135 -7.88 8.41 -7.72
N LEU A 136 -7.09 9.10 -6.89
CA LEU A 136 -5.98 8.55 -6.12
C LEU A 136 -6.35 7.40 -5.16
N ALA A 137 -7.51 7.41 -4.52
CA ALA A 137 -7.97 6.32 -3.65
C ALA A 137 -8.32 5.06 -4.46
N HIS A 138 -8.97 5.25 -5.62
CA HIS A 138 -9.26 4.17 -6.57
C HIS A 138 -7.96 3.59 -7.16
N GLN A 139 -7.03 4.46 -7.56
CA GLN A 139 -5.70 4.04 -8.00
C GLN A 139 -4.98 3.27 -6.89
N LEU A 140 -5.07 3.70 -5.63
CA LEU A 140 -4.38 3.06 -4.50
C LEU A 140 -4.96 1.67 -4.17
N ASN A 141 -6.28 1.51 -4.30
CA ASN A 141 -6.92 0.21 -4.24
C ASN A 141 -6.44 -0.73 -5.36
N LEU A 142 -6.44 -0.24 -6.60
CA LEU A 142 -6.00 -1.00 -7.78
C LEU A 142 -4.50 -1.33 -7.72
N ALA A 143 -3.67 -0.44 -7.18
CA ALA A 143 -2.25 -0.71 -6.93
C ALA A 143 -2.06 -1.82 -5.88
N GLY A 144 -2.93 -1.90 -4.86
CA GLY A 144 -2.96 -3.01 -3.90
C GLY A 144 -3.30 -4.35 -4.57
N HIS A 145 -4.27 -4.34 -5.49
CA HIS A 145 -4.59 -5.49 -6.34
C HIS A 145 -3.38 -5.93 -7.17
N ILE A 146 -2.77 -5.01 -7.93
CA ILE A 146 -1.58 -5.29 -8.75
C ILE A 146 -0.45 -5.88 -7.90
N ALA A 147 -0.16 -5.30 -6.73
CA ALA A 147 0.87 -5.85 -5.83
C ALA A 147 0.54 -7.29 -5.40
N THR A 148 -0.74 -7.60 -5.18
CA THR A 148 -1.17 -8.96 -4.83
C THR A 148 -1.03 -9.94 -5.99
N THR A 149 -1.40 -9.54 -7.21
CA THR A 149 -1.20 -10.32 -8.44
C THR A 149 0.28 -10.62 -8.73
N LEU A 150 1.19 -9.75 -8.27
CA LEU A 150 2.63 -9.92 -8.39
C LEU A 150 3.28 -10.73 -7.24
N ASP A 151 2.48 -11.45 -6.45
CA ASP A 151 2.93 -12.18 -5.25
C ASP A 151 3.63 -11.28 -4.22
N ARG A 152 3.18 -10.02 -4.11
CA ARG A 152 3.63 -9.04 -3.12
C ARG A 152 2.50 -8.60 -2.19
N GLY A 153 1.35 -9.28 -2.16
CA GLY A 153 0.25 -8.95 -1.24
C GLY A 153 0.62 -9.25 0.22
N LEU A 154 0.16 -8.43 1.17
CA LEU A 154 0.36 -8.72 2.60
C LEU A 154 -0.73 -9.68 3.13
N PRO A 155 -0.47 -10.40 4.24
CA PRO A 155 -1.49 -11.23 4.86
C PRO A 155 -2.80 -10.46 5.13
N GLY A 156 -3.93 -11.11 4.81
CA GLY A 156 -5.26 -10.52 4.92
C GLY A 156 -5.65 -9.51 3.84
N GLU A 157 -4.77 -9.19 2.88
CA GLU A 157 -5.08 -8.23 1.81
C GLU A 157 -5.82 -8.85 0.61
N ALA A 158 -5.70 -10.15 0.36
CA ALA A 158 -6.26 -10.80 -0.83
C ALA A 158 -7.76 -10.53 -1.02
N MET A 159 -8.52 -10.41 0.08
CA MET A 159 -9.96 -10.17 0.07
C MET A 159 -10.34 -8.67 0.02
N LEU A 160 -9.38 -7.75 0.10
CA LEU A 160 -9.62 -6.30 0.13
C LEU A 160 -9.80 -5.70 -1.27
N TRP A 161 -9.40 -6.45 -2.31
CA TRP A 161 -9.31 -5.95 -3.67
C TRP A 161 -10.50 -6.38 -4.56
N ILE A 162 -11.54 -6.93 -3.94
CA ILE A 162 -12.72 -7.48 -4.61
C ILE A 162 -13.70 -6.34 -4.93
N ASP A 163 -13.43 -5.62 -6.01
CA ASP A 163 -14.45 -4.85 -6.72
C ASP A 163 -14.20 -4.97 -8.23
N ASP A 164 -14.37 -6.21 -8.72
CA ASP A 164 -14.02 -6.63 -10.08
C ASP A 164 -14.76 -5.85 -11.18
N SER A 165 -15.99 -5.41 -10.92
CA SER A 165 -16.78 -4.65 -11.90
C SER A 165 -16.59 -3.14 -11.79
N ALA A 166 -16.38 -2.56 -10.59
CA ALA A 166 -16.27 -1.11 -10.45
C ALA A 166 -14.85 -0.56 -10.66
N ARG A 167 -13.80 -1.41 -10.59
CA ARG A 167 -12.38 -0.97 -10.73
C ARG A 167 -12.07 -0.35 -12.09
N PHE A 168 -12.65 -0.88 -13.16
CA PHE A 168 -12.42 -0.45 -14.53
C PHE A 168 -13.28 0.77 -14.91
N GLU A 169 -14.56 0.77 -14.51
CA GLU A 169 -15.50 1.84 -14.84
C GLU A 169 -15.10 3.20 -14.25
N LYS A 170 -14.51 3.22 -13.04
CA LYS A 170 -14.16 4.47 -12.35
C LYS A 170 -12.77 5.00 -12.68
N THR A 171 -11.85 4.14 -13.08
CA THR A 171 -10.50 4.56 -13.54
C THR A 171 -10.46 4.83 -15.05
N GLY A 172 -11.44 4.32 -15.81
CA GLY A 172 -11.46 4.40 -17.27
C GLY A 172 -10.45 3.46 -17.93
N LEU A 173 -9.82 2.56 -17.17
CA LEU A 173 -8.86 1.58 -17.67
C LEU A 173 -9.59 0.34 -18.17
N ARG A 174 -9.09 -0.23 -19.27
CA ARG A 174 -9.47 -1.55 -19.76
C ARG A 174 -8.60 -2.63 -19.15
N GLU A 175 -9.04 -3.88 -19.25
CA GLU A 175 -8.31 -5.05 -18.74
C GLU A 175 -6.90 -5.14 -19.36
N GLU A 176 -6.77 -4.93 -20.68
CA GLU A 176 -5.46 -4.99 -21.34
C GLU A 176 -4.49 -3.92 -20.83
N GLN A 177 -5.01 -2.74 -20.46
CA GLN A 177 -4.19 -1.67 -19.89
C GLN A 177 -3.74 -2.02 -18.47
N LEU A 178 -4.58 -2.71 -17.70
CA LEU A 178 -4.22 -3.17 -16.36
C LEU A 178 -3.15 -4.26 -16.42
N GLU A 179 -3.22 -5.17 -17.38
CA GLU A 179 -2.17 -6.17 -17.65
C GLU A 179 -0.85 -5.49 -18.03
N GLU A 180 -0.88 -4.51 -18.94
CA GLU A 180 0.30 -3.74 -19.34
C GLU A 180 0.94 -3.03 -18.14
N ILE A 181 0.12 -2.41 -17.29
CA ILE A 181 0.57 -1.74 -16.06
C ILE A 181 1.16 -2.74 -15.07
N THR A 182 0.57 -3.93 -14.92
CA THR A 182 1.07 -4.99 -14.05
C THR A 182 2.44 -5.47 -14.51
N MET A 183 2.60 -5.74 -15.81
CA MET A 183 3.87 -6.13 -16.41
C MET A 183 4.93 -5.01 -16.29
N ALA A 184 4.56 -3.76 -16.53
CA ALA A 184 5.47 -2.63 -16.36
C ALA A 184 5.87 -2.41 -14.89
N THR A 185 5.02 -2.80 -13.95
CA THR A 185 5.30 -2.71 -12.52
C THR A 185 6.37 -3.72 -12.11
N ILE A 186 6.22 -4.99 -12.48
CA ILE A 186 7.19 -6.02 -12.09
C ILE A 186 8.58 -5.76 -12.66
N VAL A 187 8.66 -5.35 -13.94
CA VAL A 187 9.93 -5.01 -14.60
C VAL A 187 10.67 -3.89 -13.86
N GLU A 188 9.96 -2.84 -13.44
CA GLU A 188 10.58 -1.73 -12.72
C GLU A 188 10.94 -2.11 -11.28
N VAL A 189 10.13 -2.92 -10.59
CA VAL A 189 10.44 -3.44 -9.25
C VAL A 189 11.73 -4.27 -9.28
N ASP A 190 11.87 -5.19 -10.24
CA ASP A 190 13.05 -6.03 -10.38
C ASP A 190 14.29 -5.20 -10.69
N ARG A 191 14.16 -4.21 -11.58
CA ARG A 191 15.23 -3.25 -11.86
C ARG A 191 15.68 -2.50 -10.60
N MET A 192 14.73 -2.08 -9.75
CA MET A 192 15.04 -1.39 -8.50
C MET A 192 15.76 -2.30 -7.50
N LYS A 193 15.37 -3.59 -7.41
CA LYS A 193 16.05 -4.58 -6.58
C LYS A 193 17.50 -4.78 -7.01
N THR A 194 17.76 -5.01 -8.30
CA THR A 194 19.12 -5.18 -8.84
C THR A 194 19.99 -3.95 -8.55
N MET A 195 19.44 -2.73 -8.68
CA MET A 195 20.18 -1.51 -8.39
C MET A 195 20.55 -1.40 -6.89
N LEU A 196 19.65 -1.79 -5.99
CA LEU A 196 19.93 -1.80 -4.55
C LEU A 196 20.99 -2.83 -4.15
N GLU A 197 20.94 -4.03 -4.74
CA GLU A 197 21.96 -5.07 -4.54
C GLU A 197 23.34 -4.58 -4.98
N PHE A 198 23.41 -3.91 -6.14
CA PHE A 198 24.64 -3.30 -6.62
C PHE A 198 25.18 -2.23 -5.65
N ILE A 199 24.32 -1.37 -5.11
CA ILE A 199 24.71 -0.32 -4.14
C ILE A 199 25.13 -0.90 -2.79
N ARG A 200 24.55 -2.03 -2.35
CA ARG A 200 24.89 -2.68 -1.08
C ARG A 200 26.13 -3.58 -1.19
N GLY A 201 26.45 -4.06 -2.39
CA GLY A 201 27.56 -4.96 -2.67
C GLY A 201 28.86 -4.29 -3.14
N GLY A 202 28.87 -2.98 -3.37
CA GLY A 202 30.04 -2.18 -3.76
C GLY A 202 30.41 -1.16 -2.70
#